data_AF-A0A9P7CRT4-F1
#
_entry.id   AF-A0A9P7CRT4-F1
#
_cell.length_a   1.000
_cell.length_b   1.000
_cell.length_c   1.000
_cell.angle_alpha   90.00
_cell.angle_beta   90.00
_cell.angle_gamma   90.00
#
_symmetry.space_group_name_H-M   'P 1'
#
loop_
_entity.id
_entity.type
_entity.pdbx_description
1 polymer ?
#
loop_
_entity_poly.entity_id
_entity_poly.type
_entity_poly.pdbx_seq_one_letter_code
_entity_poly.pdbx_strand_id
1 'polypeptide(L)'
;MANTYTQQQIPLTTTKKSYSISEAKLKKILDHNDRLREQLDLPRIPVSEASLSLIEYCKLTKDPLLPSVWGPVSREQDPFAPAAGGSGSSSSCCTVM
;
A
#
# COMPACT_ATOMS: atom_id res chain seq x y z
N MET A 1 17.07 -33.40 20.84
CA MET A 1 17.88 -32.59 21.76
C MET A 1 16.92 -31.91 22.72
N ALA A 2 16.96 -32.30 24.00
CA ALA A 2 15.97 -31.94 25.00
C ALA A 2 16.20 -30.50 25.48
N ASN A 3 15.20 -29.62 25.34
CA ASN A 3 15.26 -28.28 25.89
C ASN A 3 14.91 -28.32 27.38
N THR A 4 15.95 -28.48 28.21
CA THR A 4 15.87 -28.31 29.67
C THR A 4 15.81 -26.82 30.00
N TYR A 5 14.64 -26.20 29.85
CA TYR A 5 14.35 -24.92 30.50
C TYR A 5 14.14 -25.19 31.99
N THR A 6 15.20 -25.06 32.76
CA THR A 6 15.18 -25.08 34.23
C THR A 6 14.23 -24.00 34.75
N GLN A 7 13.04 -24.41 35.19
CA GLN A 7 12.17 -23.59 36.02
C GLN A 7 12.81 -23.51 37.42
N GLN A 8 13.65 -22.49 37.63
CA GLN A 8 14.14 -22.16 38.96
C GLN A 8 13.03 -21.40 39.70
N GLN A 9 12.45 -22.06 40.70
CA GLN A 9 11.51 -21.48 41.65
C GLN A 9 12.28 -20.56 42.59
N ILE A 10 12.10 -19.24 42.46
CA ILE A 10 12.71 -18.23 43.34
C ILE A 10 11.64 -17.76 44.34
N PRO A 11 11.92 -17.74 45.66
CA PRO A 11 10.94 -17.37 46.67
C PRO A 11 10.57 -15.87 46.60
N LEU A 12 9.30 -15.58 46.89
CA LEU A 12 8.62 -14.28 46.83
C LEU A 12 9.41 -13.19 47.61
N THR A 13 9.56 -11.92 47.16
CA THR A 13 8.47 -10.92 47.09
C THR A 13 8.78 -9.64 46.29
N THR A 14 9.93 -9.48 45.61
CA THR A 14 10.23 -8.26 44.81
C THR A 14 10.42 -8.51 43.30
N THR A 15 10.47 -9.78 42.89
CA THR A 15 10.91 -10.24 41.56
C THR A 15 9.76 -10.58 40.59
N LYS A 16 8.50 -10.63 41.05
CA LYS A 16 7.36 -11.00 40.20
C LYS A 16 7.08 -9.99 39.08
N LYS A 17 7.23 -8.68 39.37
CA LYS A 17 7.12 -7.61 38.37
C LYS A 17 8.26 -7.67 37.35
N SER A 18 9.51 -7.87 37.79
CA SER A 18 10.65 -7.98 36.88
C SER A 18 10.57 -9.25 36.01
N TYR A 19 10.11 -10.37 36.58
CA TYR A 19 9.83 -11.62 35.87
C TYR A 19 8.70 -11.45 34.83
N SER A 20 7.60 -10.81 35.21
CA SER A 20 6.49 -10.47 34.30
C SER A 20 6.94 -9.53 33.16
N ILE A 21 7.81 -8.56 33.44
CA ILE A 21 8.41 -7.68 32.43
C ILE A 21 9.34 -8.48 31.50
N SER A 22 10.13 -9.43 32.02
CA SER A 22 11.00 -10.27 31.20
C SER A 22 10.20 -11.20 30.28
N GLU A 23 9.12 -11.82 30.75
CA GLU A 23 8.25 -12.65 29.91
C GLU A 23 7.53 -11.82 28.84
N ALA A 24 7.06 -10.62 29.18
CA ALA A 24 6.44 -9.71 28.22
C ALA A 24 7.44 -9.23 27.14
N LYS A 25 8.70 -8.98 27.52
CA LYS A 25 9.77 -8.64 26.58
C LYS A 25 10.11 -9.83 25.67
N LEU A 26 10.23 -11.03 26.23
CA LEU A 26 10.48 -12.25 25.48
C LEU A 26 9.38 -12.48 24.43
N LYS A 27 8.11 -12.38 24.85
CA LYS A 27 6.97 -12.52 23.94
C LYS A 27 7.02 -11.52 22.78
N LYS A 28 7.35 -10.25 23.05
CA LYS A 28 7.50 -9.23 21.99
C LYS A 28 8.61 -9.56 21.00
N ILE A 29 9.75 -10.07 21.49
CA ILE A 29 10.87 -10.45 20.63
C ILE A 29 10.50 -11.64 19.75
N LEU A 30 9.79 -12.64 20.30
CA LEU A 30 9.33 -13.79 19.53
C LEU A 30 8.33 -13.38 18.46
N ASP A 31 7.31 -12.59 18.81
CA ASP A 31 6.34 -12.05 17.83
C ASP A 31 7.04 -11.24 16.72
N HIS A 32 8.05 -10.44 17.08
CA HIS A 32 8.84 -9.72 16.09
C HIS A 32 9.67 -10.66 15.22
N ASN A 33 10.25 -11.71 15.79
CA ASN A 33 11.00 -12.71 15.03
C ASN A 33 10.09 -13.42 14.03
N ASP A 34 8.90 -13.84 14.44
CA ASP A 34 7.93 -14.50 13.58
C ASP A 34 7.54 -13.60 12.39
N ARG A 35 7.25 -12.31 12.64
CA ARG A 35 7.00 -11.33 11.57
C ARG A 35 8.19 -11.16 10.61
N LEU A 36 9.42 -11.15 11.14
CA LEU A 36 10.62 -11.05 10.30
C LEU A 36 10.82 -12.31 9.44
N ARG A 37 10.50 -13.50 9.98
CA ARG A 37 10.54 -14.75 9.23
C ARG A 37 9.50 -14.75 8.11
N GLU A 38 8.27 -14.33 8.40
CA GLU A 38 7.23 -14.14 7.38
C GLU A 38 7.67 -13.17 6.28
N GLN A 39 8.31 -12.05 6.64
CA GLN A 39 8.86 -11.07 5.69
C GLN A 39 10.04 -11.59 4.85
N LEU A 40 10.80 -12.54 5.40
CA LEU A 40 11.88 -13.20 4.70
C LEU A 40 11.35 -14.21 3.69
N ASP A 41 10.30 -14.95 4.04
CA ASP A 41 9.70 -16.01 3.22
C ASP A 41 8.79 -15.47 2.12
N LEU A 42 8.47 -14.17 2.13
CA LEU A 42 7.70 -13.50 1.08
C LEU A 42 8.38 -13.64 -0.29
N PRO A 43 7.70 -14.19 -1.32
CA PRO A 43 8.27 -14.35 -2.65
C PRO A 43 8.52 -12.99 -3.30
N ARG A 44 9.71 -12.81 -3.88
CA ARG A 44 10.14 -11.57 -4.55
C ARG A 44 10.52 -11.87 -5.98
N ILE A 45 10.20 -10.94 -6.88
CA ILE A 45 10.65 -10.96 -8.27
C ILE A 45 11.85 -10.01 -8.45
N PRO A 46 12.73 -10.25 -9.43
CA PRO A 46 13.82 -9.33 -9.73
C PRO A 46 13.28 -7.98 -10.22
N VAL A 47 13.98 -6.91 -9.86
CA VAL A 47 13.58 -5.53 -10.20
C VAL A 47 13.53 -5.30 -11.72
N SER A 48 14.42 -5.96 -12.47
CA SER A 48 14.40 -5.91 -13.93
C SER A 48 13.08 -6.42 -14.50
N GLU A 49 12.53 -7.53 -13.99
CA GLU A 49 11.25 -8.07 -14.43
C GLU A 49 10.08 -7.19 -13.99
N ALA A 50 10.09 -6.74 -12.74
CA ALA A 50 9.06 -5.84 -12.22
C ALA A 50 8.96 -4.54 -13.04
N SER A 51 10.11 -3.93 -13.36
CA SER A 51 10.16 -2.70 -14.16
C SER A 51 9.68 -2.91 -15.60
N LEU A 52 10.00 -4.05 -16.22
CA LEU A 52 9.47 -4.40 -17.55
C LEU A 52 7.95 -4.52 -17.54
N SER A 53 7.39 -5.21 -16.53
CA SER A 53 5.94 -5.35 -16.37
C SER A 53 5.24 -3.99 -16.19
N LEU A 54 5.82 -3.09 -15.40
CA LEU A 54 5.29 -1.73 -15.25
C LEU A 54 5.34 -0.94 -16.56
N ILE A 55 6.45 -1.01 -17.30
CA ILE A 55 6.59 -0.32 -18.60
C ILE A 55 5.56 -0.86 -19.60
N GLU A 56 5.36 -2.17 -19.65
CA GLU A 56 4.39 -2.82 -20.52
C GLU A 56 2.97 -2.36 -20.19
N TYR A 57 2.59 -2.36 -18.91
CA TYR A 57 1.28 -1.87 -18.46
C TYR A 57 1.03 -0.42 -18.87
N CYS A 58 2.01 0.46 -18.64
CA CYS A 58 1.93 1.87 -19.02
C CYS A 58 1.88 2.10 -20.53
N LYS A 59 2.39 1.17 -21.34
CA LYS A 59 2.35 1.25 -22.82
C LYS A 59 1.09 0.65 -23.43
N LEU A 60 0.42 -0.27 -22.74
CA LEU A 60 -0.80 -0.89 -23.23
C LEU A 60 -2.05 -0.11 -22.80
N THR A 61 -1.99 0.49 -21.61
CA THR A 61 -3.14 1.17 -21.01
C THR A 61 -3.17 2.63 -21.43
N LYS A 62 -4.16 2.99 -22.26
CA LYS A 62 -4.36 4.39 -22.69
C LYS A 62 -4.78 5.26 -21.51
N ASP A 63 -4.04 6.33 -21.25
CA ASP A 63 -4.36 7.33 -20.24
C ASP A 63 -4.88 8.64 -20.89
N PRO A 64 -6.17 9.00 -20.71
CA PRO A 64 -6.75 10.24 -21.20
C PRO A 64 -6.10 11.52 -20.63
N LEU A 65 -5.47 11.43 -19.45
CA LEU A 65 -4.84 12.57 -18.76
C LEU A 65 -3.42 12.86 -19.25
N LEU A 66 -2.88 12.04 -20.16
CA LEU A 66 -1.56 12.24 -20.75
C LEU A 66 -1.63 12.44 -22.28
N PRO A 67 -2.13 13.59 -22.76
CA PRO A 67 -2.32 13.84 -24.19
C PRO A 67 -1.01 13.87 -25.01
N SER A 68 0.13 14.11 -24.36
CA SER A 68 1.45 14.12 -25.02
C SER A 68 1.87 12.76 -25.55
N VAL A 69 1.42 11.67 -24.91
CA VAL A 69 1.76 10.29 -25.29
C VAL A 69 0.60 9.64 -26.03
N TRP A 70 -0.64 9.88 -25.59
CA TRP A 70 -1.83 9.18 -26.08
C TRP A 70 -2.71 9.98 -27.04
N GLY A 71 -2.37 11.25 -27.28
CA GLY A 71 -3.15 12.18 -28.10
C GLY A 71 -4.33 12.82 -27.35
N PRO A 72 -4.97 13.84 -27.93
CA PRO A 72 -6.13 14.50 -27.33
C PRO A 72 -7.32 13.54 -27.22
N VAL A 73 -8.05 13.65 -26.11
CA VAL A 73 -9.28 12.89 -25.87
C VAL A 73 -10.40 13.48 -26.71
N SER A 74 -11.17 12.64 -27.41
CA SER A 74 -12.32 13.14 -28.18
C SER A 74 -13.44 13.55 -27.23
N ARG A 75 -14.24 14.56 -27.65
CA ARG A 75 -15.37 15.05 -26.83
C ARG A 75 -16.39 13.97 -26.51
N GLU A 76 -16.50 12.94 -27.35
CA GLU A 76 -17.46 11.84 -27.11
C GLU A 76 -16.98 10.87 -26.02
N GLN A 77 -15.68 10.84 -25.73
CA GLN A 77 -15.05 9.91 -24.78
C GLN A 77 -14.83 10.55 -23.40
N ASP A 78 -15.01 11.86 -23.27
CA ASP A 78 -14.88 12.61 -22.03
C ASP A 78 -16.28 12.85 -21.39
N PRO A 79 -16.61 12.17 -20.27
CA PRO A 79 -17.87 12.36 -19.56
C PRO A 79 -18.08 13.78 -19.01
N PHE A 80 -17.01 14.56 -18.89
CA PHE A 80 -17.03 15.94 -18.42
C PHE A 80 -16.91 16.95 -19.56
N ALA A 81 -16.87 16.49 -20.82
CA ALA A 81 -16.94 17.39 -21.95
C ALA A 81 -18.21 18.24 -21.82
N PRO A 82 -18.12 19.57 -22.02
CA PRO A 82 -19.31 20.38 -22.07
C PRO A 82 -20.20 19.82 -23.19
N ALA A 83 -21.41 19.39 -22.82
CA ALA A 83 -22.43 18.97 -23.78
C ALA A 83 -22.45 20.02 -24.89
N ALA A 84 -22.43 19.58 -26.15
CA ALA A 84 -22.53 20.48 -27.30
C ALA A 84 -23.78 21.36 -27.13
N GLY A 85 -23.57 22.56 -26.59
CA GLY A 85 -24.61 23.40 -26.00
C GLY A 85 -24.10 24.47 -25.04
N GLY A 86 -22.78 24.74 -25.02
CA GLY A 86 -22.15 25.69 -24.09
C GLY A 86 -21.08 26.58 -24.73
N SER A 87 -21.27 27.00 -25.98
CA SER A 87 -20.92 28.34 -26.50
C SER A 87 -20.86 28.30 -28.04
N GLY A 88 -21.82 29.00 -28.66
CA GLY A 88 -21.92 29.11 -30.12
C GLY A 88 -23.35 29.02 -30.61
N SER A 89 -24.10 30.12 -30.46
CA SER A 89 -25.44 30.39 -30.98
C SER A 89 -26.65 30.03 -30.10
N SER A 90 -27.28 31.11 -29.62
CA SER A 90 -28.61 31.26 -29.02
C SER A 90 -28.85 30.76 -27.58
N SER A 91 -29.20 31.75 -26.76
CA SER A 91 -30.03 31.65 -25.54
C SER A 91 -29.33 31.39 -24.20
N SER A 92 -29.04 32.52 -23.53
CA SER A 92 -29.12 32.73 -22.08
C SER A 92 -28.02 32.14 -21.20
N CYS A 93 -26.98 32.95 -20.93
CA CYS A 93 -26.13 32.79 -19.75
C CYS A 93 -26.64 33.69 -18.61
N CYS A 94 -26.78 33.13 -17.41
CA CYS A 94 -27.29 33.81 -16.23
C CYS A 94 -26.19 34.65 -15.56
N THR A 95 -26.39 35.96 -15.42
CA THR A 95 -25.63 36.83 -14.51
C THR A 95 -26.33 36.90 -13.15
N VAL A 96 -25.62 36.55 -12.08
CA VAL A 96 -26.08 36.77 -10.69
C VAL A 96 -25.67 38.20 -10.30
N MET A 97 -26.65 39.06 -9.98
CA MET A 97 -26.45 40.29 -9.20
C MET A 97 -26.43 39.95 -7.72
#